data_AF-A0A9X8M5E5-F1
#
_entry.id   AF-A0A9X8M5E5-F1
#
_cell.length_a   1.000
_cell.length_b   1.000
_cell.length_c   1.000
_cell.angle_alpha   90.00
_cell.angle_beta   90.00
_cell.angle_gamma   90.00
#
_symmetry.space_group_name_H-M   'P 1'
#
loop_
_entity.id
_entity.type
_entity.pdbx_description
1 polymer ?
#
loop_
_entity_poly.entity_id
_entity_poly.type
_entity_poly.pdbx_seq_one_letter_code
_entity_poly.pdbx_strand_id
1 'polypeptide(L)'
;MVVQNISYWNVKEINENTVFITLTNEEARRLKGVVSKLVLHFSRLQIGKGYISIPISPLKAEFYFSRSSFYSRVNPPLDKFVYFEENKVDFKQFVFPFPFLGIIEHDFSKGIMFEFKKQKDKIILLDLLNQAYKSLLKI
;
A
#
# COMPACT_ATOMS: atom_id res chain seq x y z
N MET A 1 0.54 23.67 0.41
CA MET A 1 0.45 22.23 0.12
C MET A 1 1.30 21.96 -1.10
N VAL A 2 2.42 21.24 -0.93
CA VAL A 2 3.28 20.85 -2.05
C VAL A 2 2.78 19.51 -2.58
N VAL A 3 2.51 19.44 -3.87
CA VAL A 3 2.17 18.19 -4.57
C VAL A 3 3.42 17.72 -5.28
N GLN A 4 3.94 16.56 -4.89
CA GLN A 4 5.00 15.88 -5.64
C GLN A 4 4.37 14.81 -6.52
N ASN A 5 4.44 14.99 -7.83
CA ASN A 5 4.05 13.95 -8.78
C ASN A 5 5.21 12.99 -8.97
N ILE A 6 5.06 11.78 -8.43
CA ILE A 6 5.84 10.60 -8.84
C ILE A 6 5.06 9.96 -9.99
N SER A 7 5.71 9.30 -10.95
CA SER A 7 5.13 8.92 -12.25
C SER A 7 3.69 8.36 -12.23
N TYR A 8 3.29 7.63 -11.18
CA TYR A 8 1.92 7.08 -11.05
C TYR A 8 1.09 7.68 -9.91
N TRP A 9 1.72 8.46 -9.03
CA TRP A 9 1.15 8.87 -7.75
C TRP A 9 1.10 10.39 -7.63
N ASN A 10 -0.07 10.89 -7.23
CA ASN A 10 -0.23 12.22 -6.68
C ASN A 10 -0.05 12.13 -5.16
N VAL A 11 0.99 12.78 -4.64
CA VAL A 11 1.31 12.80 -3.21
C VAL A 11 1.00 14.17 -2.65
N LYS A 12 0.06 14.22 -1.71
CA LYS A 12 -0.33 15.43 -0.98
C LYS A 12 0.11 15.32 0.47
N GLU A 13 0.94 16.24 0.92
CA GLU A 13 1.28 16.37 2.34
C GLU A 13 0.08 16.96 3.11
N ILE A 14 -0.39 16.23 4.11
CA ILE A 14 -1.48 16.68 5.01
C ILE A 14 -0.87 17.44 6.20
N ASN A 15 0.21 16.91 6.75
CA ASN A 15 1.06 17.55 7.76
C ASN A 15 2.49 16.99 7.63
N GLU A 16 3.39 17.38 8.53
CA GLU A 16 4.81 16.97 8.51
C GLU A 16 5.00 15.45 8.45
N ASN A 17 4.13 14.68 9.10
CA ASN A 17 4.27 13.25 9.30
C ASN A 17 3.23 12.41 8.56
N THR A 18 2.34 13.03 7.79
CA THR A 18 1.20 12.36 7.14
C THR A 18 1.09 12.76 5.68
N VAL A 19 1.03 11.75 4.82
CA VAL A 19 0.79 11.92 3.39
C VAL A 19 -0.51 11.25 2.97
N PHE A 20 -1.20 11.89 2.04
CA PHE A 20 -2.30 11.33 1.30
C PHE A 20 -1.84 11.02 -0.12
N ILE A 21 -2.00 9.77 -0.53
CA ILE A 21 -1.50 9.24 -1.79
C ILE A 21 -2.69 8.80 -2.63
N THR A 22 -2.82 9.35 -3.83
CA THR A 22 -3.78 8.88 -4.83
C THR A 22 -3.04 8.51 -6.10
N LEU A 23 -3.66 7.72 -6.97
CA LEU A 23 -3.23 7.64 -8.36
C LEU A 23 -3.35 9.01 -9.04
N THR A 24 -2.53 9.25 -10.05
CA THR A 24 -2.73 10.37 -10.97
C THR A 24 -4.04 10.19 -11.75
N ASN A 25 -4.60 11.28 -12.28
CA ASN A 25 -5.85 11.21 -13.05
C ASN A 25 -5.75 10.29 -14.27
N GLU A 26 -4.61 10.25 -14.93
CA GLU A 26 -4.35 9.37 -16.07
C GLU A 26 -4.40 7.89 -15.65
N GLU A 27 -3.66 7.54 -14.60
CA GLU A 27 -3.61 6.19 -14.06
C GLU A 27 -4.96 5.72 -13.51
N ALA A 28 -5.66 6.61 -12.79
CA ALA A 28 -7.01 6.34 -12.29
C ALA A 28 -7.99 6.04 -13.43
N ARG A 29 -7.92 6.74 -14.56
CA ARG A 29 -8.76 6.47 -15.74
C ARG A 29 -8.37 5.14 -16.39
N ARG A 30 -7.08 4.88 -16.55
CA ARG A 30 -6.59 3.62 -17.14
C ARG A 30 -7.05 2.41 -16.34
N LEU A 31 -6.97 2.47 -15.02
CA LEU A 31 -7.41 1.37 -14.15
C LEU A 31 -8.93 1.22 -14.13
N LYS A 32 -9.73 2.30 -14.14
CA LYS A 32 -11.20 2.20 -14.13
C LYS A 32 -11.79 1.35 -15.26
N GLY A 33 -11.11 1.25 -16.39
CA GLY A 33 -11.49 0.36 -17.50
C GLY A 33 -11.18 -1.13 -17.27
N VAL A 34 -10.46 -1.47 -16.20
CA VAL A 34 -9.96 -2.82 -15.90
C VAL A 34 -10.44 -3.30 -14.53
N VAL A 35 -10.29 -2.48 -13.49
CA VAL A 35 -10.64 -2.78 -12.09
C VAL A 35 -11.07 -1.53 -11.34
N SER A 36 -11.97 -1.68 -10.36
CA SER A 36 -12.39 -0.59 -9.47
C SER A 36 -11.54 -0.48 -8.21
N LYS A 37 -10.83 -1.55 -7.84
CA LYS A 37 -9.97 -1.62 -6.65
C LYS A 37 -8.71 -2.42 -6.95
N LEU A 38 -7.66 -2.16 -6.18
CA LEU A 38 -6.44 -2.96 -6.16
C LEU A 38 -6.20 -3.50 -4.75
N VAL A 39 -5.49 -4.62 -4.68
CA VAL A 39 -4.98 -5.17 -3.43
C VAL A 39 -3.50 -4.82 -3.33
N LEU A 40 -3.11 -4.12 -2.27
CA LEU A 40 -1.74 -3.80 -1.90
C LEU A 40 -1.32 -4.64 -0.69
N HIS A 41 -0.24 -5.38 -0.82
CA HIS A 41 0.31 -6.22 0.24
C HIS A 41 1.66 -5.70 0.68
N PHE A 42 1.79 -5.32 1.95
CA PHE A 42 3.06 -5.05 2.58
C PHE A 42 3.52 -6.25 3.40
N SER A 43 4.71 -6.76 3.13
CA SER A 43 5.23 -7.96 3.79
C SER A 43 6.74 -7.91 4.02
N ARG A 44 7.21 -8.70 4.97
CA ARG A 44 8.64 -9.00 5.16
C ARG A 44 8.79 -10.36 5.84
N LEU A 45 9.89 -11.05 5.58
CA LEU A 45 10.27 -12.24 6.31
C LEU A 45 10.73 -11.86 7.72
N GLN A 46 10.24 -12.61 8.70
CA GLN A 46 10.58 -12.42 10.11
C GLN A 46 10.81 -13.79 10.75
N ILE A 47 11.80 -13.86 11.64
CA ILE A 47 12.05 -15.01 12.50
C ILE A 47 11.45 -14.74 13.88
N GLY A 48 10.89 -15.79 14.48
CA GLY A 48 10.20 -15.74 15.76
C GLY A 48 8.68 -15.59 15.63
N LYS A 49 7.96 -15.85 16.72
CA LYS A 49 6.50 -15.71 16.84
C LYS A 49 6.19 -14.95 18.14
N GLY A 50 5.21 -14.04 18.11
CA GLY A 50 4.78 -13.28 19.28
C GLY A 50 5.75 -12.15 19.67
N TYR A 51 6.15 -12.10 20.95
CA TYR A 51 6.93 -11.01 21.55
C TYR A 51 8.32 -10.80 20.93
N ILE A 52 8.90 -11.84 20.33
CA ILE A 52 10.18 -11.75 19.61
C ILE A 52 9.89 -12.01 18.14
N SER A 53 9.90 -10.93 17.36
CA SER A 53 9.75 -10.95 15.91
C SER A 53 10.87 -10.11 15.29
N ILE A 54 11.90 -10.79 14.77
CA ILE A 54 13.09 -10.16 14.18
C ILE A 54 12.92 -10.15 12.66
N PRO A 55 12.88 -8.98 12.00
CA PRO A 55 12.86 -8.92 10.55
C PRO A 55 14.19 -9.39 9.95
N ILE A 56 14.12 -10.33 9.02
CA ILE A 56 15.29 -10.88 8.31
C ILE A 56 15.29 -10.54 6.82
N SER A 57 14.25 -9.85 6.34
CA SER A 57 14.24 -9.25 5.02
C SER A 57 13.84 -7.78 5.09
N PRO A 58 14.18 -6.98 4.06
CA PRO A 58 13.56 -5.69 3.84
C PRO A 58 12.03 -5.79 3.74
N LEU A 59 11.35 -4.67 4.02
CA LEU A 59 9.93 -4.51 3.72
C LEU A 59 9.73 -4.54 2.20
N LYS A 60 8.69 -5.24 1.76
CA LYS A 60 8.26 -5.36 0.37
C LYS A 60 6.82 -4.88 0.23
N ALA A 61 6.49 -4.38 -0.95
CA ALA A 61 5.15 -4.01 -1.35
C ALA A 61 4.82 -4.67 -2.70
N GLU A 62 3.62 -5.22 -2.84
CA GLU A 62 3.15 -5.82 -4.09
C GLU A 62 1.68 -5.45 -4.34
N PHE A 63 1.35 -5.16 -5.59
CA PHE A 63 -0.03 -4.93 -6.02
C PHE A 63 -0.61 -6.13 -6.76
N TYR A 64 -1.92 -6.32 -6.63
CA TYR A 64 -2.70 -7.33 -7.32
C TYR A 64 -4.03 -6.74 -7.79
N PHE A 65 -4.55 -7.24 -8.90
CA PHE A 65 -5.81 -6.76 -9.49
C PHE A 65 -7.05 -7.18 -8.69
N SER A 66 -6.96 -8.24 -7.90
CA SER A 66 -8.07 -8.76 -7.09
C SER A 66 -7.59 -9.65 -5.94
N ARG A 67 -8.44 -9.88 -4.94
CA ARG A 67 -8.21 -10.90 -3.91
C ARG A 67 -7.86 -12.26 -4.50
N SER A 68 -8.58 -12.69 -5.54
CA SER A 68 -8.33 -13.98 -6.20
C SER A 68 -6.91 -14.07 -6.77
N SER A 69 -6.43 -12.99 -7.40
CA SER A 69 -5.05 -12.94 -7.93
C SER A 69 -3.98 -12.85 -6.84
N PHE A 70 -4.32 -12.28 -5.68
CA PHE A 70 -3.47 -12.29 -4.50
C PHE A 70 -3.36 -13.71 -3.90
N TYR A 71 -4.50 -14.36 -3.65
CA TYR A 71 -4.53 -15.69 -3.05
C TYR A 71 -3.86 -16.76 -3.91
N SER A 72 -3.93 -16.66 -5.23
CA SER A 72 -3.28 -17.62 -6.14
C SER A 72 -1.75 -17.54 -6.15
N ARG A 73 -1.15 -16.42 -5.72
CA ARG A 73 0.30 -16.22 -5.74
C ARG A 73 0.96 -16.35 -4.38
N VAL A 74 0.32 -15.81 -3.34
CA VAL A 74 0.96 -15.65 -2.04
C VAL A 74 0.85 -16.91 -1.18
N ASN A 75 -0.10 -17.81 -1.49
CA ASN A 75 -0.41 -19.03 -0.75
C ASN A 75 -0.18 -18.91 0.78
N PRO A 76 -0.72 -17.86 1.43
CA PRO A 76 -0.30 -17.44 2.76
C PRO A 76 -0.79 -18.43 3.84
N PRO A 77 0.01 -18.68 4.89
CA PRO A 77 -0.48 -19.31 6.11
C PRO A 77 -1.62 -18.48 6.71
N LEU A 78 -2.73 -19.14 7.07
CA LEU A 78 -3.98 -18.52 7.54
C LEU A 78 -3.84 -17.68 8.83
N ASP A 79 -2.75 -17.83 9.58
CA ASP A 79 -2.52 -17.30 10.93
C ASP A 79 -1.85 -15.90 10.98
N LYS A 80 -1.65 -15.23 9.84
CA LYS A 80 -1.00 -13.90 9.77
C LYS A 80 -1.82 -12.78 9.14
N PHE A 81 -3.14 -12.96 9.02
CA PHE A 81 -4.02 -11.96 8.40
C PHE A 81 -4.50 -10.90 9.39
N VAL A 82 -4.17 -9.63 9.13
CA VAL A 82 -5.02 -8.51 9.56
C VAL A 82 -5.92 -8.19 8.37
N TYR A 83 -7.14 -8.71 8.41
CA TYR A 83 -8.17 -8.47 7.40
C TYR A 83 -8.96 -7.22 7.79
N PHE A 84 -8.93 -6.19 6.96
CA PHE A 84 -9.80 -5.03 7.11
C PHE A 84 -11.04 -5.23 6.23
N GLU A 85 -12.21 -5.38 6.86
CA GLU A 85 -13.49 -5.44 6.15
C GLU A 85 -13.79 -4.10 5.46
N GLU A 86 -13.81 -4.12 4.13
CA GLU A 86 -13.97 -2.96 3.25
C GLU A 86 -15.27 -2.15 3.43
N ASN A 87 -16.30 -2.70 4.08
CA ASN A 87 -17.57 -2.00 4.29
C ASN A 87 -17.61 -1.16 5.58
N LYS A 88 -16.52 -1.14 6.35
CA LYS A 88 -16.46 -0.50 7.68
C LYS A 88 -15.38 0.56 7.81
N VAL A 89 -14.49 0.71 6.83
CA VAL A 89 -13.33 1.61 6.93
C VAL A 89 -13.37 2.68 5.85
N ASP A 90 -13.60 3.93 6.27
CA ASP A 90 -13.35 5.10 5.43
C ASP A 90 -11.84 5.40 5.45
N PHE A 91 -11.12 5.03 4.39
CA PHE A 91 -9.68 5.26 4.26
C PHE A 91 -9.29 6.73 4.10
N LYS A 92 -10.26 7.65 3.96
CA LYS A 92 -10.01 9.08 4.15
C LYS A 92 -9.90 9.48 5.62
N GLN A 93 -10.45 8.66 6.51
CA GLN A 93 -10.43 8.85 7.96
C GLN A 93 -9.43 7.92 8.65
N PHE A 94 -9.02 6.85 7.96
CA PHE A 94 -8.04 5.88 8.48
C PHE A 94 -6.63 6.19 7.98
N VAL A 95 -5.71 6.39 8.92
CA VAL A 95 -4.30 6.66 8.64
C VAL A 95 -3.47 5.43 8.95
N PHE A 96 -2.78 4.88 7.95
CA PHE A 96 -1.94 3.71 8.14
C PHE A 96 -0.57 4.08 8.71
N PRO A 97 -0.14 3.48 9.84
CA PRO A 97 1.21 3.69 10.35
C PRO A 97 2.23 3.01 9.45
N PHE A 98 3.23 3.74 8.98
CA PHE A 98 4.33 3.20 8.20
C PHE A 98 5.60 3.05 9.08
N PRO A 99 6.29 1.89 9.06
CA PRO A 99 6.03 0.72 8.20
C PRO A 99 4.78 -0.07 8.60
N PHE A 100 3.95 -0.37 7.60
CA PHE A 100 2.76 -1.20 7.73
C PHE A 100 3.06 -2.63 7.27
N LEU A 101 2.47 -3.64 7.92
CA LEU A 101 2.47 -5.03 7.46
C LEU A 101 1.03 -5.51 7.39
N GLY A 102 0.63 -6.01 6.23
CA GLY A 102 -0.75 -6.41 5.99
C GLY A 102 -1.22 -6.13 4.59
N ILE A 103 -2.54 -6.19 4.39
CA ILE A 103 -3.18 -6.12 3.07
C ILE A 103 -4.18 -4.98 3.09
N ILE A 104 -4.14 -4.14 2.05
CA ILE A 104 -5.04 -3.02 1.82
C ILE A 104 -5.73 -3.26 0.49
N GLU A 105 -7.04 -3.47 0.50
CA GLU A 105 -7.83 -3.45 -0.73
C GLU A 105 -8.59 -2.14 -0.81
N HIS A 106 -8.33 -1.37 -1.87
CA HIS A 106 -8.87 -0.02 -1.96
C HIS A 106 -9.00 0.47 -3.41
N ASP A 107 -9.87 1.45 -3.61
CA ASP A 107 -9.90 2.28 -4.82
C ASP A 107 -8.82 3.37 -4.70
N PHE A 108 -7.62 3.10 -5.21
CA PHE A 108 -6.49 4.04 -5.12
C PHE A 108 -6.69 5.35 -5.91
N SER A 109 -7.77 5.49 -6.70
CA SER A 109 -8.16 6.80 -7.24
C SER A 109 -8.77 7.72 -6.18
N LYS A 110 -9.34 7.15 -5.11
CA LYS A 110 -9.88 7.87 -3.95
C LYS A 110 -8.83 8.14 -2.89
N GLY A 111 -7.73 7.40 -2.92
CA GLY A 111 -6.51 7.62 -2.15
C GLY A 111 -6.49 7.03 -0.76
N ILE A 112 -5.29 6.90 -0.21
CA ILE A 112 -5.02 6.36 1.11
C ILE A 112 -4.06 7.27 1.89
N MET A 113 -4.20 7.29 3.22
CA MET A 113 -3.30 8.06 4.09
C MET A 113 -2.28 7.16 4.79
N PHE A 114 -1.04 7.63 4.84
CA PHE A 114 0.00 7.03 5.68
C PHE A 114 0.59 8.07 6.61
N GLU A 115 0.83 7.66 7.86
CA GLU A 115 1.65 8.40 8.81
C GLU A 115 3.02 7.74 8.95
N PHE A 116 4.05 8.53 9.21
CA PHE A 116 5.41 8.07 9.40
C PHE A 116 6.10 8.86 10.50
N LYS A 117 7.05 8.22 11.19
CA LYS A 117 7.81 8.86 12.28
C LYS A 117 9.01 9.66 11.78
N LYS A 118 9.55 9.32 10.61
CA LYS A 118 10.74 9.93 10.02
C LYS A 118 10.51 10.25 8.55
N GLN A 119 11.04 11.37 8.07
CA GLN A 119 10.96 11.75 6.65
C GLN A 119 11.57 10.71 5.71
N LYS A 120 12.61 9.98 6.17
CA LYS A 120 13.19 8.87 5.40
C LYS A 120 12.16 7.78 5.10
N ASP A 121 11.23 7.54 6.02
CA ASP A 121 10.23 6.49 5.87
C ASP A 121 9.20 6.85 4.79
N LYS A 122 8.87 8.14 4.63
CA LYS A 122 8.08 8.66 3.49
C LYS A 122 8.73 8.29 2.16
N ILE A 123 10.03 8.53 2.01
CA ILE A 123 10.77 8.22 0.78
C ILE A 123 10.71 6.72 0.48
N ILE A 124 10.93 5.88 1.50
CA ILE A 124 10.86 4.41 1.36
C ILE A 124 9.46 3.95 0.96
N LEU A 125 8.40 4.49 1.59
CA LEU A 125 7.03 4.19 1.23
C LEU A 125 6.75 4.50 -0.25
N LEU A 126 7.12 5.70 -0.70
CA LEU A 126 6.86 6.14 -2.07
C LEU A 126 7.65 5.30 -3.10
N ASP A 127 8.88 4.92 -2.79
CA ASP A 127 9.68 4.02 -3.63
C ASP A 127 9.06 2.63 -3.71
N LEU A 128 8.65 2.05 -2.58
CA LEU A 128 7.96 0.75 -2.52
C LEU A 128 6.67 0.76 -3.35
N LEU A 129 5.84 1.79 -3.20
CA LEU A 129 4.60 1.92 -3.98
C LEU A 129 4.87 2.05 -5.48
N ASN A 130 5.88 2.83 -5.86
CA ASN A 130 6.26 3.02 -7.26
C ASN A 130 6.75 1.70 -7.88
N GLN A 131 7.64 0.98 -7.19
CA GLN A 131 8.15 -0.32 -7.66
C GLN A 131 7.04 -1.37 -7.73
N ALA A 132 6.19 -1.46 -6.70
CA ALA A 132 5.07 -2.38 -6.67
C ALA A 132 4.11 -2.15 -7.84
N TYR A 133 3.82 -0.89 -8.14
CA TYR A 133 2.90 -0.54 -9.23
C TYR A 133 3.51 -0.78 -10.61
N LYS A 134 4.80 -0.47 -10.80
CA LYS A 134 5.53 -0.87 -12.03
C LYS A 134 5.45 -2.37 -12.28
N SER A 135 5.71 -3.16 -11.23
CA SER A 135 5.62 -4.62 -11.30
C SER A 135 4.22 -5.12 -11.67
N LEU A 136 3.16 -4.52 -11.11
CA LEU A 136 1.77 -4.82 -11.47
C LEU A 136 1.52 -4.63 -12.97
N LEU A 137 2.03 -3.53 -13.52
CA LEU A 137 1.91 -3.20 -14.93
C LEU A 137 2.82 -4.04 -15.84
N LYS A 138 3.72 -4.84 -15.26
CA LYS A 138 4.78 -5.59 -15.96
C LYS A 138 5.74 -4.68 -16.72
N ILE A 139 6.08 -3.52 -16.14
CA ILE A 139 7.03 -2.52 -16.65
C ILE A 139 8.27 -2.49 -15.76
#